data_AF-A0A517W584-F1
#
_entry.id   AF-A0A517W584-F1
#
_cell.length_a   1.000
_cell.length_b   1.000
_cell.length_c   1.000
_cell.angle_alpha   90.00
_cell.angle_beta   90.00
_cell.angle_gamma   90.00
#
_symmetry.space_group_name_H-M   'P 1'
#
loop_
_entity.id
_entity.type
_entity.pdbx_description
1 polymer ?
#
loop_
_entity_poly.entity_id
_entity_poly.type
_entity_poly.pdbx_seq_one_letter_code
_entity_poly.pdbx_strand_id
1 'polypeptide(L)'
;MPLMFNTILTEGGLPIEKVRLLRHRDQRAAKGLKPYELWRDDRQRFEQYQSHQDFGNHTKLNHPFWASFVGTPNNETLFVGIYSVRYKGVLEKDIPASHSHELLEAGSCDIYELSLLKEFADLDGKLYIDWGLGTRSWIQRADNQNKPITEIRTEFKEPDFPGYLQFVSQLSKLEPPATWLDHRLKIITWCVSAYLPQN
;
A
#
# COMPACT_ATOMS: atom_id res chain seq x y z
N MET A 1 15.64 6.89 21.96
CA MET A 1 15.69 5.79 20.97
C MET A 1 14.34 5.71 20.29
N PRO A 2 14.25 5.51 18.97
CA PRO A 2 12.97 5.36 18.30
C PRO A 2 12.26 4.08 18.75
N LEU A 3 10.93 4.12 18.81
CA LEU A 3 10.11 2.91 18.96
C LEU A 3 10.16 2.14 17.63
N MET A 4 10.29 0.82 17.72
CA MET A 4 10.57 -0.02 16.55
C MET A 4 9.44 -1.02 16.31
N PHE A 5 9.12 -1.30 15.05
CA PHE A 5 8.02 -2.21 14.70
C PHE A 5 8.28 -3.64 15.18
N ASN A 6 9.54 -4.10 15.21
CA ASN A 6 9.84 -5.43 15.75
C ASN A 6 9.47 -5.55 17.24
N THR A 7 9.47 -4.45 18.01
CA THR A 7 8.98 -4.46 19.40
C THR A 7 7.50 -4.86 19.46
N ILE A 8 6.67 -4.32 18.55
CA ILE A 8 5.26 -4.69 18.45
C ILE A 8 5.09 -6.18 18.13
N LEU A 9 5.89 -6.70 17.18
CA LEU A 9 5.85 -8.11 16.79
C LEU A 9 6.23 -9.02 17.97
N THR A 10 7.32 -8.71 18.69
CA THR A 10 7.80 -9.53 19.80
C THR A 10 6.87 -9.49 21.00
N GLU A 11 6.35 -8.32 21.36
CA GLU A 11 5.37 -8.19 22.46
C GLU A 11 4.05 -8.89 22.13
N GLY A 12 3.65 -8.91 20.85
CA GLY A 12 2.53 -9.70 20.36
C GLY A 12 2.84 -11.19 20.17
N GLY A 13 4.02 -11.67 20.58
CA GLY A 13 4.40 -13.09 20.56
C GLY A 13 4.78 -13.65 19.18
N LEU A 14 5.05 -12.79 18.19
CA LEU A 14 5.42 -13.22 16.84
C LEU A 14 6.94 -13.32 16.65
N PRO A 15 7.44 -14.44 16.09
CA PRO A 15 8.84 -14.58 15.72
C PRO A 15 9.16 -13.76 14.47
N ILE A 16 10.01 -12.74 14.60
CA ILE A 16 10.32 -11.76 13.55
C ILE A 16 10.89 -12.38 12.27
N GLU A 17 11.62 -13.49 12.34
CA GLU A 17 12.18 -14.20 11.19
C GLU A 17 11.10 -14.84 10.30
N LYS A 18 9.92 -15.10 10.88
CA LYS A 18 8.77 -15.68 10.20
C LYS A 18 7.81 -14.62 9.64
N VAL A 19 8.05 -13.33 9.90
CA VAL A 19 7.20 -12.23 9.44
C VAL A 19 7.76 -11.62 8.15
N ARG A 20 6.87 -11.42 7.18
CA ARG A 20 7.10 -10.60 5.99
C ARG A 20 6.38 -9.26 6.14
N LEU A 21 7.08 -8.18 5.80
CA LEU A 21 6.51 -6.83 5.75
C LEU A 21 6.09 -6.56 4.30
N LEU A 22 4.83 -6.24 4.07
CA LEU A 22 4.28 -5.97 2.73
C LEU A 22 3.77 -4.52 2.68
N ARG A 23 4.35 -3.68 1.82
CA ARG A 23 3.85 -2.33 1.56
C ARG A 23 3.10 -2.27 0.24
N HIS A 24 1.79 -2.31 0.32
CA HIS A 24 0.91 -2.22 -0.82
C HIS A 24 0.81 -0.78 -1.32
N ARG A 25 1.29 -0.58 -2.55
CA ARG A 25 1.06 0.64 -3.34
C ARG A 25 0.95 0.22 -4.79
N ASP A 26 -0.27 0.20 -5.30
CA ASP A 26 -0.53 -0.20 -6.67
C ASP A 26 -0.93 1.00 -7.52
N GLN A 27 -0.09 1.34 -8.50
CA GLN A 27 -0.37 2.41 -9.45
C GLN A 27 -1.23 1.94 -10.63
N ARG A 28 -1.38 0.62 -10.80
CA ARG A 28 -2.20 0.01 -11.86
C ARG A 28 -3.66 -0.14 -11.44
N ALA A 29 -3.95 -0.04 -10.14
CA ALA A 29 -5.29 -0.13 -9.62
C ALA A 29 -6.19 0.97 -10.19
N ALA A 30 -7.43 0.61 -10.49
CA ALA A 30 -8.42 1.56 -10.95
C ALA A 30 -8.76 2.57 -9.84
N LYS A 31 -9.33 3.71 -10.23
CA LYS A 31 -9.71 4.78 -9.31
C LYS A 31 -10.70 4.27 -8.26
N GLY A 32 -10.47 4.60 -6.98
CA GLY A 32 -11.31 4.13 -5.88
C GLY A 32 -11.00 2.69 -5.44
N LEU A 33 -10.08 1.99 -6.12
CA LEU A 33 -9.72 0.60 -5.85
C LEU A 33 -8.24 0.43 -5.49
N LYS A 34 -7.54 1.51 -5.11
CA LYS A 34 -6.17 1.42 -4.61
C LYS A 34 -6.16 0.67 -3.27
N PRO A 35 -5.06 0.01 -2.88
CA PRO A 35 -5.00 -0.77 -1.65
C PRO A 35 -5.45 -0.02 -0.38
N TYR A 36 -5.12 1.28 -0.27
CA TYR A 36 -5.61 2.14 0.82
C TYR A 36 -7.14 2.32 0.79
N GLU A 37 -7.71 2.56 -0.38
CA GLU A 37 -9.16 2.74 -0.57
C GLU A 37 -9.91 1.43 -0.32
N LEU A 38 -9.40 0.31 -0.84
CA LEU A 38 -9.93 -1.02 -0.55
C LEU A 38 -9.92 -1.27 0.96
N TRP A 39 -8.79 -1.06 1.64
CA TRP A 39 -8.71 -1.28 3.08
C TRP A 39 -9.73 -0.44 3.87
N ARG A 40 -9.84 0.85 3.52
CA ARG A 40 -10.69 1.81 4.21
C ARG A 40 -12.18 1.53 3.98
N ASP A 41 -12.56 1.22 2.75
CA ASP A 41 -13.96 1.17 2.31
C ASP A 41 -14.52 -0.27 2.27
N ASP A 42 -13.68 -1.27 2.03
CA ASP A 42 -14.05 -2.69 1.92
C ASP A 42 -12.87 -3.62 2.28
N ARG A 43 -12.71 -3.87 3.59
CA ARG A 43 -11.64 -4.72 4.13
C ARG A 43 -11.58 -6.09 3.47
N GLN A 44 -12.72 -6.72 3.21
CA GLN A 44 -12.75 -8.05 2.60
C GLN A 44 -12.16 -8.02 1.20
N ARG A 45 -12.46 -6.98 0.42
CA ARG A 45 -11.89 -6.78 -0.90
C ARG A 45 -10.39 -6.48 -0.87
N PHE A 46 -9.91 -5.78 0.16
CA PHE A 46 -8.47 -5.64 0.40
C PHE A 46 -7.82 -6.99 0.68
N GLU A 47 -8.42 -7.83 1.52
CA GLU A 47 -7.91 -9.17 1.83
C GLU A 47 -7.86 -10.07 0.60
N GLN A 48 -8.89 -10.02 -0.26
CA GLN A 48 -8.87 -10.67 -1.58
C GLN A 48 -7.77 -10.11 -2.48
N TYR A 49 -7.52 -8.80 -2.47
CA TYR A 49 -6.44 -8.21 -3.25
C TYR A 49 -5.07 -8.79 -2.86
N GLN A 50 -4.74 -8.79 -1.56
CA GLN A 50 -3.44 -9.31 -1.10
C GLN A 50 -3.34 -10.84 -1.15
N SER A 51 -4.45 -11.58 -1.20
CA SER A 51 -4.42 -13.05 -1.28
C SER A 51 -3.97 -13.61 -2.64
N HIS A 52 -3.93 -12.80 -3.69
CA HIS A 52 -3.51 -13.20 -5.04
C HIS A 52 -2.16 -12.60 -5.36
N GLN A 53 -1.18 -13.44 -5.68
CA GLN A 53 0.21 -13.00 -5.87
C GLN A 53 0.86 -13.63 -7.10
N ASP A 54 1.68 -12.85 -7.79
CA ASP A 54 2.49 -13.35 -8.90
C ASP A 54 3.45 -14.45 -8.44
N PHE A 55 3.64 -15.48 -9.27
CA PHE A 55 4.50 -16.63 -8.99
C PHE A 55 5.95 -16.25 -8.64
N GLY A 56 6.47 -15.17 -9.22
CA GLY A 56 7.81 -14.66 -8.93
C GLY A 56 8.01 -14.22 -7.48
N ASN A 57 6.92 -14.04 -6.72
CA ASN A 57 6.97 -13.68 -5.31
C ASN A 57 6.83 -14.87 -4.36
N HIS A 58 6.52 -16.07 -4.86
CA HIS A 58 6.25 -17.26 -4.04
C HIS A 58 7.33 -17.51 -2.97
N THR A 59 8.59 -17.53 -3.38
CA THR A 59 9.73 -17.78 -2.48
C THR A 59 9.90 -16.72 -1.39
N LYS A 60 9.46 -15.49 -1.65
CA LYS A 60 9.54 -14.37 -0.70
C LYS A 60 8.34 -14.36 0.24
N LEU A 61 7.18 -14.81 -0.23
CA LEU A 61 5.89 -14.71 0.45
C LEU A 61 5.45 -15.98 1.17
N ASN A 62 6.04 -17.14 0.87
CA ASN A 62 5.76 -18.41 1.54
C ASN A 62 6.32 -18.43 2.98
N HIS A 63 5.71 -17.60 3.82
CA HIS A 63 6.02 -17.38 5.23
C HIS A 63 4.70 -17.29 6.00
N PRO A 64 4.67 -17.76 7.26
CA PRO A 64 3.41 -17.96 7.97
C PRO A 64 2.73 -16.65 8.40
N PHE A 65 3.45 -15.52 8.40
CA PHE A 65 2.89 -14.23 8.82
C PHE A 65 3.24 -13.10 7.84
N TRP A 66 2.22 -12.34 7.44
CA TRP A 66 2.38 -11.09 6.71
C TRP A 66 1.91 -9.93 7.58
N ALA A 67 2.78 -8.96 7.83
CA ALA A 67 2.41 -7.64 8.33
C ALA A 67 2.17 -6.72 7.13
N SER A 68 0.91 -6.34 6.93
CA SER A 68 0.48 -5.60 5.75
C SER A 68 0.42 -4.10 6.06
N PHE A 69 0.88 -3.31 5.11
CA PHE A 69 0.90 -1.86 5.14
C PHE A 69 0.37 -1.30 3.83
N VAL A 70 -0.25 -0.12 3.89
CA VAL A 70 -0.71 0.61 2.70
C VAL A 70 -0.06 1.98 2.61
N GLY A 71 0.18 2.44 1.38
CA GLY A 71 0.58 3.82 1.14
C GLY A 71 -0.61 4.77 1.24
N THR A 72 -0.56 5.74 2.16
CA THR A 72 -1.62 6.77 2.27
C THR A 72 -1.54 7.79 1.13
N PRO A 73 -2.60 8.59 0.89
CA PRO A 73 -2.54 9.72 -0.06
C PRO A 73 -1.42 10.73 0.25
N ASN A 74 -1.02 10.84 1.52
CA ASN A 74 0.09 11.67 1.99
C ASN A 74 1.46 10.99 1.87
N ASN A 75 1.53 9.82 1.22
CA ASN A 75 2.74 9.02 1.02
C ASN A 75 3.37 8.48 2.33
N GLU A 76 2.58 8.38 3.39
CA GLU A 76 2.95 7.68 4.62
C GLU A 76 2.76 6.17 4.46
N THR A 77 3.27 5.39 5.40
CA THR A 77 3.09 3.93 5.42
C THR A 77 2.29 3.53 6.65
N LEU A 78 1.03 3.21 6.42
CA LEU A 78 0.04 2.89 7.44
C LEU A 78 -0.04 1.38 7.63
N PHE A 79 0.02 0.92 8.88
CA PHE A 79 -0.19 -0.46 9.24
C PHE A 79 -1.67 -0.83 9.16
N VAL A 80 -1.97 -1.98 8.54
CA VAL A 80 -3.34 -2.45 8.31
C VAL A 80 -3.55 -3.89 8.78
N GLY A 81 -2.74 -4.35 9.74
CA GLY A 81 -2.92 -5.66 10.37
C GLY A 81 -1.84 -6.70 10.03
N ILE A 82 -1.88 -7.79 10.80
CA ILE A 82 -1.04 -8.98 10.59
C ILE A 82 -1.95 -10.16 10.27
N TYR A 83 -1.55 -10.97 9.30
CA TYR A 83 -2.29 -12.13 8.85
C TYR A 83 -1.47 -13.38 9.06
N SER A 84 -2.10 -14.45 9.56
CA SER A 84 -1.58 -15.79 9.33
C SER A 84 -1.84 -16.19 7.88
N VAL A 85 -0.87 -16.85 7.27
CA VAL A 85 -0.85 -17.11 5.83
C VAL A 85 -0.67 -18.59 5.57
N ARG A 86 -1.49 -19.12 4.67
CA ARG A 86 -1.35 -20.48 4.15
C ARG A 86 -1.44 -20.49 2.65
N TYR A 87 -0.44 -21.03 1.97
CA TYR A 87 -0.50 -21.25 0.52
C TYR A 87 -1.60 -22.26 0.15
N LYS A 88 -2.42 -21.92 -0.83
CA LYS A 88 -3.55 -22.76 -1.29
C LYS A 88 -3.32 -23.40 -2.66
N GLY A 89 -2.31 -22.96 -3.41
CA GLY A 89 -2.07 -23.42 -4.77
C GLY A 89 -2.23 -22.30 -5.78
N VAL A 90 -2.35 -22.70 -7.05
CA VAL A 90 -2.57 -21.81 -8.18
C VAL A 90 -4.07 -21.54 -8.34
N LEU A 91 -4.43 -20.35 -8.82
CA LEU A 91 -5.81 -19.99 -9.14
C LEU A 91 -6.44 -20.97 -10.15
N GLU A 92 -7.55 -21.60 -9.75
CA GLU A 92 -8.19 -22.68 -10.54
C GLU A 92 -9.19 -22.18 -11.59
N LYS A 93 -9.75 -20.98 -11.39
CA LYS A 93 -10.81 -20.42 -12.25
C LYS A 93 -10.64 -18.92 -12.39
N ASP A 94 -11.18 -18.37 -13.46
CA ASP A 94 -11.21 -16.93 -13.67
C ASP A 94 -12.03 -16.25 -12.57
N ILE A 95 -11.50 -15.14 -12.04
CA ILE A 95 -12.18 -14.33 -11.03
C ILE A 95 -11.99 -12.83 -11.34
N PRO A 96 -12.94 -11.95 -10.94
CA PRO A 96 -12.73 -10.52 -11.00
C PRO A 96 -11.55 -10.07 -10.13
N ALA A 97 -10.67 -9.23 -10.67
CA ALA A 97 -9.58 -8.65 -9.92
C ALA A 97 -10.12 -7.63 -8.91
N SER A 98 -9.71 -7.73 -7.63
CA SER A 98 -10.21 -6.84 -6.57
C SER A 98 -9.82 -5.36 -6.76
N HIS A 99 -8.73 -5.08 -7.47
CA HIS A 99 -8.15 -3.74 -7.61
C HIS A 99 -8.36 -3.10 -8.99
N SER A 100 -9.03 -3.79 -9.92
CA SER A 100 -9.30 -3.30 -11.27
C SER A 100 -10.67 -3.78 -11.75
N HIS A 101 -11.00 -3.49 -13.00
CA HIS A 101 -12.20 -4.03 -13.68
C HIS A 101 -11.86 -5.22 -14.58
N GLU A 102 -10.66 -5.79 -14.41
CA GLU A 102 -10.14 -6.90 -15.21
C GLU A 102 -10.40 -8.24 -14.53
N LEU A 103 -10.09 -9.33 -15.23
CA LEU A 103 -10.13 -10.70 -14.70
C LEU A 103 -8.71 -11.16 -14.34
N LEU A 104 -8.59 -11.91 -13.26
CA LEU A 104 -7.47 -12.80 -13.02
C LEU A 104 -7.80 -14.14 -13.66
N GLU A 105 -7.00 -14.55 -14.64
CA GLU A 105 -7.19 -15.79 -15.38
C GLU A 105 -6.78 -17.01 -14.54
N ALA A 106 -7.46 -18.14 -14.72
CA ALA A 106 -7.03 -19.43 -14.16
C ALA A 106 -5.58 -19.72 -14.54
N GLY A 107 -4.77 -20.16 -13.59
CA GLY A 107 -3.36 -20.45 -13.82
C GLY A 107 -2.43 -19.23 -13.80
N SER A 108 -2.93 -18.02 -13.57
CA SER A 108 -2.11 -16.78 -13.67
C SER A 108 -1.39 -16.36 -12.39
N CYS A 109 -1.86 -16.83 -11.21
CA CYS A 109 -1.31 -16.40 -9.92
C CYS A 109 -1.46 -17.46 -8.82
N ASP A 110 -0.69 -17.27 -7.75
CA ASP A 110 -0.79 -18.01 -6.50
C ASP A 110 -1.90 -17.46 -5.60
N ILE A 111 -2.59 -18.36 -4.91
CA ILE A 111 -3.61 -18.06 -3.90
C ILE A 111 -3.06 -18.35 -2.50
N TYR A 112 -3.35 -17.43 -1.58
CA TYR A 112 -3.09 -17.56 -0.16
C TYR A 112 -4.39 -17.44 0.63
N GLU A 113 -4.57 -18.32 1.61
CA GLU A 113 -5.58 -18.17 2.65
C GLU A 113 -5.00 -17.26 3.73
N LEU A 114 -5.72 -16.20 4.06
CA LEU A 114 -5.33 -15.17 5.01
C LEU A 114 -6.31 -15.16 6.19
N SER A 115 -5.79 -15.02 7.40
CA SER A 115 -6.62 -14.82 8.58
C SER A 115 -6.02 -13.72 9.46
N LEU A 116 -6.80 -12.66 9.69
CA LEU A 116 -6.38 -11.51 10.47
C LEU A 116 -6.17 -11.91 11.95
N LEU A 117 -4.99 -11.55 12.48
CA LEU A 117 -4.64 -11.72 13.87
C LEU A 117 -5.26 -10.59 14.71
N LYS A 118 -6.19 -10.95 15.60
CA LYS A 118 -6.98 -9.99 16.39
C LYS A 118 -6.14 -9.29 17.45
N GLU A 119 -5.03 -9.90 17.86
CA GLU A 119 -4.06 -9.38 18.83
C GLU A 119 -3.47 -8.03 18.40
N PHE A 120 -3.44 -7.76 17.09
CA PHE A 120 -2.90 -6.52 16.52
C PHE A 120 -3.98 -5.56 16.01
N ALA A 121 -5.26 -5.90 16.17
CA ALA A 121 -6.37 -5.14 15.59
C ALA A 121 -6.46 -3.71 16.11
N ASP A 122 -6.01 -3.43 17.34
CA ASP A 122 -6.03 -2.07 17.90
C ASP A 122 -5.09 -1.10 17.17
N LEU A 123 -4.04 -1.61 16.53
CA LEU A 123 -3.07 -0.78 15.79
C LEU A 123 -3.48 -0.55 14.33
N ASP A 124 -4.49 -1.29 13.84
CA ASP A 124 -5.00 -1.20 12.46
C ASP A 124 -5.48 0.23 12.17
N GLY A 125 -4.89 0.87 11.17
CA GLY A 125 -5.19 2.26 10.82
C GLY A 125 -4.65 3.31 11.79
N LYS A 126 -3.87 2.93 12.81
CA LYS A 126 -3.38 3.86 13.83
C LYS A 126 -1.85 3.96 13.89
N LEU A 127 -1.15 2.92 13.46
CA LEU A 127 0.31 2.84 13.51
C LEU A 127 0.92 3.19 12.15
N TYR A 128 1.89 4.10 12.17
CA TYR A 128 2.65 4.52 11.01
C TYR A 128 4.13 4.18 11.19
N ILE A 129 4.76 3.73 10.10
CA ILE A 129 6.19 3.43 10.08
C ILE A 129 6.90 4.23 8.99
N ASP A 130 8.20 4.45 9.20
CA ASP A 130 9.08 4.80 8.10
C ASP A 130 9.47 3.52 7.34
N TRP A 131 9.04 3.42 6.08
CA TRP A 131 9.47 2.33 5.20
C TRP A 131 10.95 2.43 4.82
N GLY A 132 11.52 3.65 4.88
CA GLY A 132 12.87 4.00 4.49
C GLY A 132 13.07 4.14 2.98
N LEU A 133 14.31 4.39 2.57
CA LEU A 133 14.74 4.52 1.16
C LEU A 133 14.57 3.22 0.35
N GLY A 134 14.25 2.10 1.01
CA GLY A 134 13.96 0.79 0.43
C GLY A 134 12.59 0.70 -0.28
N THR A 135 12.01 1.81 -0.74
CA THR A 135 10.74 1.84 -1.48
C THR A 135 10.74 1.01 -2.77
N ARG A 136 11.91 0.57 -3.25
CA ARG A 136 12.03 -0.35 -4.41
C ARG A 136 11.52 -1.76 -4.12
N SER A 137 11.60 -2.24 -2.86
CA SER A 137 11.08 -3.56 -2.49
C SER A 137 9.85 -3.40 -1.61
N TRP A 138 8.72 -3.82 -2.15
CA TRP A 138 7.44 -3.82 -1.46
C TRP A 138 7.29 -5.02 -0.50
N ILE A 139 8.06 -6.11 -0.71
CA ILE A 139 8.20 -7.22 0.25
C ILE A 139 9.54 -7.09 0.97
N GLN A 140 9.53 -7.14 2.30
CA GLN A 140 10.72 -7.12 3.14
C GLN A 140 10.62 -8.15 4.28
N ARG A 141 11.73 -8.45 4.95
CA ARG A 141 11.77 -9.37 6.09
C ARG A 141 11.91 -8.58 7.38
N ALA A 142 11.12 -8.90 8.41
CA ALA A 142 11.16 -8.14 9.66
C ALA A 142 12.48 -8.31 10.43
N ASP A 143 13.11 -9.49 10.35
CA ASP A 143 14.42 -9.76 10.97
C ASP A 143 15.58 -8.93 10.36
N ASN A 144 15.50 -8.61 9.06
CA ASN A 144 16.52 -7.81 8.37
C ASN A 144 16.15 -6.33 8.27
N GLN A 145 14.88 -5.97 8.51
CA GLN A 145 14.35 -4.62 8.27
C GLN A 145 13.46 -4.18 9.43
N ASN A 146 14.09 -3.85 10.56
CA ASN A 146 13.38 -3.28 11.69
C ASN A 146 12.99 -1.83 11.39
N LYS A 147 11.69 -1.57 11.23
CA LYS A 147 11.18 -0.26 10.81
C LYS A 147 10.91 0.65 12.01
N PRO A 148 11.38 1.91 12.03
CA PRO A 148 11.04 2.82 13.10
C PRO A 148 9.58 3.25 12.95
N ILE A 149 8.88 3.30 14.08
CA ILE A 149 7.51 3.81 14.18
C ILE A 149 7.59 5.33 14.22
N THR A 150 6.88 5.98 13.30
CA THR A 150 6.85 7.45 13.19
C THR A 150 5.70 8.05 13.98
N GLU A 151 4.58 7.33 14.09
CA GLU A 151 3.36 7.81 14.77
C GLU A 151 2.49 6.64 15.23
N ILE A 152 1.83 6.81 16.39
CA ILE A 152 0.74 5.94 16.85
C ILE A 152 -0.41 6.85 17.29
N ARG A 153 -1.59 6.66 16.68
CA ARG A 153 -2.81 7.42 17.00
C ARG A 153 -3.72 6.65 17.95
N THR A 154 -4.60 7.36 18.65
CA THR A 154 -5.65 6.75 19.49
C THR A 154 -6.79 6.18 18.64
N GLU A 155 -7.04 6.80 17.49
CA GLU A 155 -8.07 6.41 16.53
C GLU A 155 -7.59 6.65 15.09
N PHE A 156 -8.17 5.92 14.14
CA PHE A 156 -7.98 6.22 12.72
C PHE A 156 -8.71 7.52 12.40
N LYS A 157 -7.98 8.47 11.80
CA LYS A 157 -8.53 9.76 11.40
C LYS A 157 -7.92 10.20 10.07
N GLU A 158 -8.77 10.42 9.07
CA GLU A 158 -8.39 11.13 7.85
C GLU A 158 -8.27 12.64 8.13
N PRO A 159 -7.44 13.39 7.38
CA PRO A 159 -7.35 14.83 7.54
C PRO A 159 -8.73 15.49 7.45
N ASP A 160 -9.00 16.43 8.35
CA ASP A 160 -10.25 17.18 8.32
C ASP A 160 -10.39 17.89 6.96
N PHE A 161 -11.59 17.86 6.39
CA PHE A 161 -11.85 18.57 5.15
C PHE A 161 -11.65 20.07 5.40
N PRO A 162 -10.70 20.75 4.72
CA PRO A 162 -10.38 22.16 5.01
C PRO A 162 -11.53 23.13 4.64
N GLY A 163 -12.57 22.64 3.96
CA GLY A 163 -13.63 23.46 3.38
C GLY A 163 -13.30 23.85 1.95
N TYR A 164 -14.34 24.05 1.13
CA TYR A 164 -14.20 24.29 -0.31
C TYR A 164 -13.29 25.47 -0.67
N LEU A 165 -13.34 26.55 0.11
CA LEU A 165 -12.57 27.78 -0.15
C LEU A 165 -11.11 27.70 0.32
N GLN A 166 -10.80 26.80 1.26
CA GLN A 166 -9.45 26.66 1.83
C GLN A 166 -8.72 25.44 1.26
N PHE A 167 -9.39 24.62 0.44
CA PHE A 167 -8.76 23.48 -0.22
C PHE A 167 -7.72 23.95 -1.24
N VAL A 168 -6.45 23.74 -0.91
CA VAL A 168 -5.31 23.97 -1.79
C VAL A 168 -4.56 22.65 -1.94
N SER A 169 -4.38 22.19 -3.18
CA SER A 169 -3.61 20.99 -3.49
C SER A 169 -2.78 21.18 -4.75
N GLN A 170 -1.64 20.49 -4.82
CA GLN A 170 -0.85 20.47 -6.05
C GLN A 170 -1.67 19.77 -7.14
N LEU A 171 -1.69 20.34 -8.34
CA LEU A 171 -2.40 19.73 -9.48
C LEU A 171 -1.89 18.31 -9.79
N SER A 172 -0.63 18.01 -9.47
CA SER A 172 -0.04 16.67 -9.58
C SER A 172 -0.67 15.62 -8.66
N LYS A 173 -1.30 16.05 -7.57
CA LYS A 173 -2.01 15.19 -6.61
C LYS A 173 -3.50 15.02 -6.95
N LEU A 174 -4.01 15.82 -7.89
CA LEU A 174 -5.39 15.77 -8.35
C LEU A 174 -5.45 15.00 -9.67
N GLU A 175 -6.62 14.48 -9.98
CA GLU A 175 -6.92 13.94 -11.29
C GLU A 175 -7.64 15.03 -12.10
N PRO A 176 -6.94 15.80 -12.94
CA PRO A 176 -7.59 16.79 -13.76
C PRO A 176 -8.43 16.11 -14.86
N PRO A 177 -9.49 16.76 -15.35
CA PRO A 177 -10.19 16.34 -16.54
C PRO A 177 -9.23 16.06 -17.70
N ALA A 178 -9.53 15.05 -18.53
CA ALA A 178 -8.67 14.67 -19.66
C ALA A 178 -8.36 15.86 -20.61
N THR A 179 -9.33 16.76 -20.78
CA THR A 179 -9.18 17.99 -21.59
C THR A 179 -8.13 18.96 -21.07
N TRP A 180 -7.77 18.90 -19.78
CA TRP A 180 -6.72 19.75 -19.20
C TRP A 180 -5.31 19.20 -19.45
N LEU A 181 -5.18 17.89 -19.72
CA LEU A 181 -3.90 17.24 -19.95
C LEU A 181 -3.31 17.55 -21.33
N ASP A 182 -4.16 17.90 -22.31
CA ASP A 182 -3.75 18.31 -23.66
C ASP A 182 -2.92 19.62 -23.65
N HIS A 183 -3.05 20.42 -22.58
CA HIS A 183 -2.25 21.62 -22.36
C HIS A 183 -0.88 21.37 -21.67
N ARG A 184 -0.58 20.15 -21.18
CA ARG A 184 0.71 19.85 -20.51
C ARG A 184 1.92 19.98 -21.46
N LEU A 185 1.72 19.79 -22.76
CA LEU A 185 2.77 20.00 -23.77
C LEU A 185 3.02 21.49 -24.10
N LYS A 186 2.13 22.41 -23.68
CA LYS A 186 2.30 23.84 -23.94
C LYS A 186 3.02 24.58 -22.80
N ILE A 187 2.90 24.11 -21.56
CA ILE A 187 3.50 24.78 -20.40
C ILE A 187 5.03 24.55 -20.33
N ILE A 188 5.52 23.35 -20.68
CA ILE A 188 6.97 23.09 -20.74
C ILE A 188 7.63 23.91 -21.86
N THR A 189 6.92 24.11 -22.97
CA THR A 189 7.43 24.85 -24.14
C THR A 189 7.54 26.37 -23.89
N TRP A 190 6.77 26.92 -22.94
CA TRP A 190 6.87 28.35 -22.58
C TRP A 190 8.04 28.67 -21.61
N CYS A 191 8.50 27.73 -20.79
CA CYS A 191 9.65 27.97 -19.91
C CYS A 191 11.00 27.95 -20.65
N VAL A 192 11.13 27.20 -21.76
CA VAL A 192 12.39 27.14 -22.52
C VAL A 192 12.56 28.33 -23.46
N SER A 193 11.47 28.94 -23.95
CA SER A 193 11.56 30.05 -24.90
C SER A 193 11.85 31.41 -24.24
N ALA A 194 11.77 31.53 -22.93
CA ALA A 194 12.03 32.78 -22.19
C ALA A 194 13.49 32.95 -21.74
N TYR A 195 14.38 31.98 -22.03
CA TYR A 195 15.78 31.95 -21.56
C TYR A 195 16.79 31.62 -22.67
N LEU A 196 16.57 32.11 -23.88
CA LEU A 196 17.61 32.17 -24.90
C LEU A 196 17.93 33.65 -25.20
N PRO A 197 19.14 34.16 -24.87
CA PRO A 197 19.55 35.47 -25.33
C PRO A 197 19.70 35.43 -26.86
N GLN A 198 19.07 36.39 -27.54
CA GLN A 198 19.32 36.64 -28.96
C GLN A 198 20.76 37.18 -29.07
N ASN A 199 21.66 36.38 -29.64
CA ASN A 199 22.90 36.84 -30.25
C ASN A 199 22.70 36.94 -31.75
#